data_AF-A0A2V6MQN8-F1
#
_entry.id   AF-A0A2V6MQN8-F1
#
_cell.length_a   1.000
_cell.length_b   1.000
_cell.length_c   1.000
_cell.angle_alpha   90.00
_cell.angle_beta   90.00
_cell.angle_gamma   90.00
#
_symmetry.space_group_name_H-M   'P 1'
#
loop_
_entity.id
_entity.type
_entity.pdbx_description
1 polymer ?
#
loop_
_entity_poly.entity_id
_entity_poly.type
_entity_poly.pdbx_seq_one_letter_code
_entity_poly.pdbx_strand_id
1 'polypeptide(L)'
;MNSTPSFHPYGTAHLLVIFLTIALPFAFAALVRWTKSSLVERIIVGTFSLTLVLNYLVYLRLVRQSGAVNWEQLLPLQLCDWAMVVIIIAMIFLMLVHHLRPRFFSIIRVFAWTELYFIITLAADKITGVNYGFLLHKPEAKTLLNILSDNHPLYLFEMHVLALAFFVVLYLPFAIYDLARRKIKYA
;
A
#
# COMPACT_ATOMS: atom_id res chain seq x y z
N MET A 1 33.62 -13.91 16.81
CA MET A 1 32.94 -13.23 15.70
C MET A 1 31.84 -14.16 15.21
N ASN A 2 30.61 -13.99 15.69
CA ASN A 2 29.48 -14.77 15.17
C ASN A 2 29.09 -14.16 13.83
N SER A 3 29.45 -14.83 12.73
CA SER A 3 28.97 -14.49 11.40
C SER A 3 27.45 -14.51 11.41
N THR A 4 26.83 -13.35 11.23
CA THR A 4 25.38 -13.23 11.10
C THR A 4 24.93 -14.13 9.94
N PRO A 5 23.94 -15.01 10.13
CA PRO A 5 23.47 -15.87 9.06
C PRO A 5 23.02 -15.02 7.87
N SER A 6 23.54 -15.34 6.68
CA SER A 6 23.18 -14.66 5.43
C SER A 6 21.70 -14.86 5.13
N PHE A 7 21.01 -13.80 4.71
CA PHE A 7 19.64 -13.92 4.21
C PHE A 7 19.65 -14.76 2.93
N HIS A 8 19.01 -15.92 2.97
CA HIS A 8 18.82 -16.78 1.81
C HIS A 8 17.42 -16.55 1.24
N PRO A 9 17.29 -15.82 0.11
CA PRO A 9 16.00 -15.66 -0.54
C PRO A 9 15.46 -17.05 -0.93
N TYR A 10 14.18 -17.27 -0.62
CA TYR A 10 13.47 -18.55 -0.82
C TYR A 10 13.98 -19.74 0.01
N GLY A 11 14.76 -19.48 1.06
CA GLY A 11 15.06 -20.49 2.08
C GLY A 11 13.80 -20.92 2.84
N THR A 12 13.92 -22.00 3.61
CA THR A 12 12.81 -22.56 4.41
C THR A 12 12.16 -21.54 5.34
N ALA A 13 12.97 -20.70 6.00
CA ALA A 13 12.47 -19.63 6.86
C ALA A 13 11.71 -18.55 6.07
N HIS A 14 12.21 -18.14 4.89
CA HIS A 14 11.54 -17.14 4.05
C HIS A 14 10.19 -17.66 3.53
N LEU A 15 10.16 -18.91 3.05
CA LEU A 15 8.93 -19.55 2.57
C LEU A 15 7.91 -19.75 3.68
N LEU A 16 8.36 -20.13 4.88
CA LEU A 16 7.48 -20.27 6.04
C LEU A 16 6.88 -18.93 6.46
N VAL A 17 7.69 -17.86 6.48
CA VAL A 17 7.19 -16.51 6.77
C VAL A 17 6.19 -16.06 5.71
N ILE A 18 6.45 -16.28 4.42
CA ILE A 18 5.49 -15.99 3.33
C ILE A 18 4.19 -16.79 3.50
N PHE A 19 4.29 -18.09 3.82
CA PHE A 19 3.12 -18.94 4.00
C PHE A 19 2.27 -18.50 5.19
N LEU A 20 2.87 -18.31 6.37
CA LEU A 20 2.17 -17.81 7.55
C LEU A 20 1.59 -16.43 7.30
N THR A 21 2.31 -15.61 6.56
CA THR A 21 1.87 -14.29 6.12
C THR A 21 0.55 -14.41 5.37
N ILE A 22 0.50 -15.22 4.31
CA ILE A 22 -0.74 -15.36 3.55
C ILE A 22 -1.83 -16.06 4.36
N ALA A 23 -1.52 -17.13 5.10
CA ALA A 23 -2.51 -18.00 5.73
C ALA A 23 -3.19 -17.38 6.97
N LEU A 24 -2.47 -16.63 7.81
CA LEU A 24 -3.00 -16.10 9.07
C LEU A 24 -4.20 -15.14 8.89
N PRO A 25 -4.18 -14.15 7.97
CA PRO A 25 -5.33 -13.29 7.75
C PRO A 25 -6.59 -14.05 7.33
N PHE A 26 -6.45 -15.05 6.44
CA PHE A 26 -7.60 -15.86 6.03
C PHE A 26 -8.12 -16.73 7.17
N ALA A 27 -7.22 -17.31 7.97
CA ALA A 27 -7.60 -18.08 9.15
C ALA A 27 -8.33 -17.21 10.19
N PHE A 28 -7.83 -16.00 10.47
CA PHE A 28 -8.51 -15.05 11.37
C PHE A 28 -9.84 -14.57 10.80
N ALA A 29 -9.90 -14.24 9.50
CA ALA A 29 -11.15 -13.84 8.85
C ALA A 29 -12.20 -14.98 8.88
N ALA A 30 -11.78 -16.22 8.64
CA ALA A 30 -12.65 -17.40 8.76
C ALA A 30 -13.12 -17.61 10.21
N LEU A 31 -12.22 -17.50 11.18
CA LEU A 31 -12.52 -17.64 12.61
C LEU A 31 -13.51 -16.58 13.11
N VAL A 32 -13.31 -15.31 12.74
CA VAL A 32 -14.26 -14.22 13.06
C VAL A 32 -15.62 -14.47 12.40
N ARG A 33 -15.64 -14.91 11.14
CA ARG A 33 -16.89 -15.23 10.43
C ARG A 33 -17.63 -16.42 11.01
N TRP A 34 -16.93 -17.46 11.46
CA TRP A 34 -17.53 -18.65 12.05
C TRP A 34 -18.06 -18.40 13.45
N THR A 35 -17.37 -17.59 14.24
CA THR A 35 -17.79 -17.29 15.62
C THR A 35 -18.90 -16.25 15.70
N LYS A 36 -19.05 -15.37 14.69
CA LYS A 36 -20.02 -14.25 14.65
C LYS A 36 -20.04 -13.37 15.92
N SER A 37 -18.96 -13.41 16.71
CA SER A 37 -18.88 -12.79 18.03
C SER A 37 -18.09 -11.49 17.94
N SER A 38 -18.73 -10.38 18.30
CA SER A 38 -18.10 -9.05 18.32
C SER A 38 -16.99 -8.93 19.37
N LEU A 39 -16.97 -9.81 20.38
CA LEU A 39 -15.91 -9.86 21.39
C LEU A 39 -14.62 -10.47 20.81
N VAL A 40 -14.73 -11.56 20.05
CA VAL A 40 -13.58 -12.24 19.41
C VAL A 40 -12.94 -11.31 18.39
N GLU A 41 -13.76 -10.62 17.60
CA GLU A 41 -13.30 -9.59 16.66
C GLU A 41 -12.53 -8.47 17.38
N ARG A 42 -13.11 -7.88 18.45
CA ARG A 42 -12.45 -6.83 19.24
C ARG A 42 -11.17 -7.28 19.90
N ILE A 43 -11.11 -8.51 20.41
CA ILE A 43 -9.88 -9.06 21.02
C ILE A 43 -8.80 -9.20 19.95
N ILE A 44 -9.10 -9.82 18.80
CA ILE A 44 -8.13 -10.00 17.71
C ILE A 44 -7.61 -8.64 17.24
N VAL A 45 -8.51 -7.70 16.92
CA VAL A 45 -8.13 -6.35 16.46
C VAL A 45 -7.34 -5.60 17.53
N GLY A 46 -7.76 -5.69 18.79
CA GLY A 46 -7.08 -5.04 19.91
C GLY A 46 -5.67 -5.57 20.14
N THR A 47 -5.50 -6.90 20.14
CA THR A 47 -4.20 -7.55 20.31
C THR A 47 -3.25 -7.19 19.15
N PHE A 48 -3.71 -7.30 17.89
CA PHE A 48 -2.90 -6.90 16.73
C PHE A 48 -2.48 -5.43 16.81
N SER A 49 -3.42 -4.52 17.10
CA SER A 49 -3.14 -3.10 17.20
C SER A 49 -2.11 -2.80 18.29
N LEU A 50 -2.25 -3.42 19.47
CA LEU A 50 -1.32 -3.25 20.59
C LEU A 50 0.08 -3.78 20.25
N THR A 51 0.19 -4.97 19.69
CA THR A 51 1.48 -5.56 19.30
C THR A 51 2.23 -4.67 18.30
N LEU A 52 1.53 -4.08 17.32
CA LEU A 52 2.14 -3.20 16.34
C LEU A 52 2.61 -1.88 16.95
N VAL A 53 1.81 -1.27 17.83
CA VAL A 53 2.20 -0.04 18.54
C VAL A 53 3.41 -0.30 19.44
N LEU A 54 3.41 -1.39 20.20
CA LEU A 54 4.54 -1.75 21.06
C LEU A 54 5.80 -2.04 20.24
N ASN A 55 5.68 -2.75 19.12
CA ASN A 55 6.80 -2.99 18.20
C ASN A 55 7.41 -1.68 17.69
N TYR A 56 6.58 -0.72 17.27
CA TYR A 56 7.03 0.59 16.82
C TYR A 56 7.70 1.40 17.93
N LEU A 57 7.15 1.39 19.15
CA LEU A 57 7.74 2.10 20.29
C LEU A 57 9.11 1.52 20.71
N VAL A 58 9.24 0.19 20.70
CA VAL A 58 10.51 -0.49 20.96
C VAL A 58 11.53 -0.16 19.87
N TYR A 59 11.10 -0.14 18.61
CA TYR A 59 11.93 0.30 17.48
C TYR A 59 12.45 1.73 17.66
N LEU A 60 11.57 2.70 17.97
CA LEU A 60 12.00 4.09 18.18
C LEU A 60 13.02 4.21 19.31
N ARG A 61 12.88 3.42 20.38
CA ARG A 61 13.87 3.38 21.48
C ARG A 61 15.21 2.81 21.00
N LEU A 62 15.19 1.70 20.25
CA LEU A 62 16.40 1.07 19.72
C LEU A 62 17.15 2.00 18.75
N VAL A 63 16.46 2.63 17.81
CA VAL A 63 17.08 3.58 16.86
C VAL A 63 17.67 4.78 17.59
N ARG A 64 16.96 5.31 18.59
CA ARG A 64 17.45 6.43 19.41
C ARG A 64 18.72 6.07 20.19
N GLN A 65 18.85 4.83 20.65
CA GLN A 65 20.00 4.35 21.41
C GLN A 65 21.19 3.93 20.55
N SER A 66 20.93 3.42 19.35
CA SER A 66 21.96 2.73 18.56
C SER A 66 22.69 3.66 17.58
N GLY A 67 22.12 4.80 17.19
CA GLY A 67 22.71 5.74 16.21
C GLY A 67 22.99 5.15 14.82
N ALA A 68 22.74 3.85 14.64
CA ALA A 68 23.04 3.06 13.47
C ALA A 68 21.84 3.11 12.54
N VAL A 69 22.03 3.68 11.35
CA VAL A 69 21.04 3.56 10.28
C VAL A 69 21.71 3.02 9.03
N ASN A 70 21.64 1.70 8.89
CA ASN A 70 21.84 1.01 7.61
C ASN A 70 20.47 0.51 7.15
N TRP A 71 19.86 1.31 6.27
CA TRP A 71 18.43 1.38 5.95
C TRP A 71 17.78 0.13 5.33
N GLU A 72 18.56 -0.84 4.86
CA GLU A 72 18.04 -1.99 4.09
C GLU A 72 17.46 -3.13 4.95
N GLN A 73 17.58 -3.08 6.28
CA GLN A 73 17.19 -4.18 7.20
C GLN A 73 16.18 -3.77 8.28
N LEU A 74 15.51 -2.62 8.14
CA LEU A 74 14.97 -1.89 9.30
C LEU A 74 13.49 -2.06 9.69
N LEU A 75 12.71 -3.04 9.23
CA LEU A 75 11.44 -3.39 9.92
C LEU A 75 11.04 -4.89 9.87
N PRO A 76 10.55 -5.46 11.00
CA PRO A 76 10.11 -6.85 11.12
C PRO A 76 8.67 -7.13 10.65
N LEU A 77 7.98 -6.12 10.09
CA LEU A 77 6.66 -6.24 9.46
C LEU A 77 6.51 -5.07 8.49
N GLN A 78 6.69 -5.29 7.18
CA GLN A 78 6.28 -4.33 6.15
C GLN A 78 4.75 -4.26 6.11
N LEU A 79 4.17 -3.56 7.09
CA LEU A 79 2.73 -3.34 7.22
C LEU A 79 2.11 -2.76 5.95
N CYS A 80 2.90 -2.01 5.16
CA CYS A 80 2.50 -1.52 3.86
C CYS A 80 2.22 -2.64 2.85
N ASP A 81 3.06 -3.67 2.79
CA ASP A 81 2.90 -4.79 1.85
C ASP A 81 1.67 -5.63 2.22
N TRP A 82 1.48 -5.81 3.51
CA TRP A 82 0.30 -6.45 4.07
C TRP A 82 -0.98 -5.64 3.87
N ALA A 83 -0.92 -4.33 4.08
CA ALA A 83 -2.03 -3.43 3.81
C ALA A 83 -2.43 -3.48 2.34
N MET A 84 -1.47 -3.55 1.41
CA MET A 84 -1.77 -3.74 -0.02
C MET A 84 -2.55 -5.03 -0.27
N VAL A 85 -2.10 -6.17 0.28
CA VAL A 85 -2.81 -7.46 0.15
C VAL A 85 -4.22 -7.39 0.72
N VAL A 86 -4.39 -6.82 1.92
CA VAL A 86 -5.70 -6.67 2.56
C VAL A 86 -6.62 -5.76 1.76
N ILE A 87 -6.12 -4.64 1.24
CA ILE A 87 -6.90 -3.72 0.40
C ILE A 87 -7.36 -4.43 -0.87
N ILE A 88 -6.49 -5.20 -1.53
CA ILE A 88 -6.84 -5.98 -2.72
C ILE A 88 -7.95 -6.99 -2.41
N ILE A 89 -7.81 -7.77 -1.34
CA ILE A 89 -8.82 -8.75 -0.91
C ILE A 89 -10.14 -8.06 -0.58
N ALA A 90 -10.09 -6.95 0.16
CA ALA A 90 -11.28 -6.17 0.52
C ALA A 90 -11.99 -5.62 -0.73
N MET A 91 -11.23 -5.09 -1.70
CA MET A 91 -11.79 -4.62 -2.97
C MET A 91 -12.48 -5.75 -3.73
N ILE A 92 -11.83 -6.91 -3.87
CA ILE A 92 -12.42 -8.09 -4.53
C ILE A 92 -13.70 -8.53 -3.80
N PHE A 93 -13.67 -8.61 -2.47
CA PHE A 93 -14.83 -8.99 -1.66
C PHE A 93 -16.00 -8.01 -1.85
N LEU A 94 -15.75 -6.71 -1.81
CA LEU A 94 -16.77 -5.67 -2.02
C LEU A 94 -17.37 -5.73 -3.43
N MET A 95 -16.56 -6.03 -4.45
CA MET A 95 -17.04 -6.19 -5.82
C MET A 95 -17.85 -7.47 -6.02
N LEU A 96 -17.43 -8.60 -5.43
CA LEU A 96 -18.07 -9.90 -5.63
C LEU A 96 -19.33 -10.09 -4.77
N VAL A 97 -19.28 -9.67 -3.50
CA VAL A 97 -20.35 -9.93 -2.52
C VAL A 97 -21.33 -8.77 -2.42
N HIS A 98 -20.85 -7.53 -2.40
CA HIS A 98 -21.71 -6.35 -2.31
C HIS A 98 -22.03 -5.72 -3.68
N HIS A 99 -21.50 -6.29 -4.77
CA HIS A 99 -21.69 -5.80 -6.14
C HIS A 99 -21.38 -4.31 -6.31
N LEU A 100 -20.49 -3.76 -5.47
CA LEU A 100 -20.06 -2.37 -5.55
C LEU A 100 -19.17 -2.20 -6.77
N ARG A 101 -19.53 -1.27 -7.65
CA ARG A 101 -18.78 -0.98 -8.88
C ARG A 101 -18.16 0.42 -8.81
N PRO A 102 -16.89 0.57 -9.24
CA PRO A 102 -16.29 1.91 -9.37
C PRO A 102 -17.09 2.72 -10.39
N ARG A 103 -17.52 3.92 -9.99
CA ARG A 103 -18.23 4.86 -10.87
C ARG A 103 -17.25 5.90 -11.40
N PHE A 104 -17.52 6.48 -12.56
CA PHE A 104 -16.68 7.50 -13.18
C PHE A 104 -16.37 8.68 -12.23
N PHE A 105 -17.37 9.19 -11.50
CA PHE A 105 -17.18 10.26 -10.51
C PHE A 105 -16.27 9.87 -9.33
N SER A 106 -16.06 8.58 -9.06
CA SER A 106 -15.10 8.14 -8.05
C SER A 106 -13.66 8.44 -8.47
N ILE A 107 -13.34 8.43 -9.76
CA ILE A 107 -11.99 8.74 -10.26
C ILE A 107 -11.65 10.19 -9.94
N ILE A 108 -12.56 11.11 -10.28
CA ILE A 108 -12.38 12.56 -10.02
C ILE A 108 -12.20 12.81 -8.52
N ARG A 109 -13.02 12.15 -7.68
CA ARG A 109 -12.91 12.29 -6.22
C ARG A 109 -11.58 11.78 -5.68
N VAL A 110 -11.14 10.60 -6.11
CA VAL A 110 -9.86 10.02 -5.66
C VAL A 110 -8.69 10.86 -6.14
N PHE A 111 -8.70 11.27 -7.40
CA PHE A 111 -7.69 12.16 -7.97
C PHE A 111 -7.61 13.48 -7.18
N ALA A 112 -8.73 14.12 -6.87
CA ALA A 112 -8.74 15.34 -6.06
C ALA A 112 -8.14 15.16 -4.65
N TRP A 113 -8.40 14.02 -4.00
CA TRP A 113 -7.74 13.69 -2.72
C TRP A 113 -6.24 13.45 -2.88
N THR A 114 -5.81 12.86 -3.99
CA THR A 114 -4.39 12.69 -4.33
C THR A 114 -3.71 14.04 -4.55
N GLU A 115 -4.34 14.98 -5.25
CA GLU A 115 -3.84 16.35 -5.44
C GLU A 115 -3.71 17.10 -4.10
N LEU A 116 -4.70 16.96 -3.22
CA LEU A 116 -4.63 17.54 -1.88
C LEU A 116 -3.46 16.96 -1.08
N TYR A 117 -3.30 15.64 -1.08
CA TYR A 117 -2.16 14.98 -0.45
C TYR A 117 -0.82 15.44 -1.04
N PHE A 118 -0.75 15.58 -2.37
CA PHE A 118 0.43 16.10 -3.06
C PHE A 118 0.81 17.50 -2.57
N ILE A 119 -0.15 18.43 -2.48
CA ILE A 119 0.10 19.80 -1.99
C ILE A 119 0.62 19.79 -0.56
N ILE A 120 -0.02 19.00 0.33
CA ILE A 120 0.39 18.90 1.74
C ILE A 120 1.81 18.33 1.86
N THR A 121 2.08 17.27 1.13
CA THR A 121 3.39 16.59 1.14
C THR A 121 4.48 17.50 0.58
N LEU A 122 4.22 18.19 -0.55
CA LEU A 122 5.17 19.12 -1.13
C LEU A 122 5.48 20.30 -0.20
N ALA A 123 4.48 20.80 0.54
CA ALA A 123 4.70 21.83 1.54
C ALA A 123 5.56 21.30 2.71
N ALA A 124 5.24 20.11 3.22
CA ALA A 124 6.02 19.46 4.29
C ALA A 124 7.47 19.20 3.86
N ASP A 125 7.69 18.72 2.64
CA ASP A 125 9.01 18.47 2.07
C ASP A 125 9.83 19.75 1.96
N LYS A 126 9.22 20.84 1.47
CA LYS A 126 9.91 22.14 1.40
C LYS A 126 10.29 22.70 2.77
N ILE A 127 9.47 22.43 3.80
CA ILE A 127 9.72 22.90 5.17
C ILE A 127 10.78 22.05 5.87
N THR A 128 10.70 20.73 5.71
CA THR A 128 11.54 19.78 6.46
C THR A 128 12.83 19.40 5.73
N GLY A 129 12.91 19.68 4.42
CA GLY A 129 14.00 19.23 3.55
C GLY A 129 13.97 17.73 3.25
N VAL A 130 12.92 17.02 3.68
CA VAL A 130 12.70 15.60 3.38
C VAL A 130 12.11 15.47 1.97
N ASN A 131 12.21 14.28 1.37
CA ASN A 131 11.78 14.01 0.00
C ASN A 131 10.71 12.90 -0.03
N TYR A 132 9.57 13.14 0.60
CA TYR A 132 8.46 12.20 0.57
C TYR A 132 7.87 12.10 -0.83
N GLY A 133 7.56 10.90 -1.30
CA GLY A 133 6.99 10.69 -2.64
C GLY A 133 7.88 11.15 -3.80
N PHE A 134 9.17 11.40 -3.55
CA PHE A 134 10.13 11.89 -4.55
C PHE A 134 9.69 13.21 -5.22
N LEU A 135 9.10 14.14 -4.45
CA LEU A 135 8.57 15.39 -4.98
C LEU A 135 9.64 16.48 -5.16
N LEU A 136 10.73 16.44 -4.41
CA LEU A 136 11.84 17.40 -4.54
C LEU A 136 12.96 16.85 -5.41
N HIS A 137 13.34 15.59 -5.21
CA HIS A 137 14.42 14.94 -5.95
C HIS A 137 13.99 13.56 -6.44
N LYS A 138 14.51 13.14 -7.59
CA LYS A 138 14.25 11.81 -8.15
C LYS A 138 14.83 10.69 -7.29
N PRO A 139 14.23 9.49 -7.31
CA PRO A 139 14.83 8.31 -6.69
C PRO A 139 16.12 7.92 -7.40
N GLU A 140 17.15 7.53 -6.63
CA GLU A 140 18.39 6.95 -7.18
C GLU A 140 18.18 5.51 -7.71
N ALA A 141 17.08 4.87 -7.31
CA ALA A 141 16.72 3.53 -7.76
C ALA A 141 16.15 3.52 -9.19
N LYS A 142 16.42 2.44 -9.94
CA LYS A 142 15.85 2.20 -11.28
C LYS A 142 14.34 1.95 -11.20
N THR A 143 13.57 3.02 -11.23
CA THR A 143 12.09 3.01 -11.18
C THR A 143 11.50 3.72 -12.40
N LEU A 144 10.19 3.57 -12.61
CA LEU A 144 9.46 4.30 -13.66
C LEU A 144 9.65 5.82 -13.57
N LEU A 145 9.84 6.35 -12.35
CA LEU A 145 10.05 7.78 -12.11
C LEU A 145 11.41 8.27 -12.66
N ASN A 146 12.39 7.38 -12.84
CA ASN A 146 13.68 7.74 -13.41
C ASN A 146 13.62 8.00 -14.92
N ILE A 147 12.56 7.54 -15.60
CA ILE A 147 12.34 7.77 -17.05
C ILE A 147 11.78 9.18 -17.32
N LEU A 148 11.17 9.80 -16.30
CA LEU A 148 10.56 11.12 -16.40
C LEU A 148 11.61 12.22 -16.64
N SER A 149 11.17 13.42 -17.05
CA SER A 149 12.02 14.59 -17.28
C SER A 149 12.87 14.98 -16.06
N ASP A 150 14.08 15.49 -16.29
CA ASP A 150 14.95 16.03 -15.23
C ASP A 150 14.54 17.43 -14.75
N ASN A 151 13.83 18.19 -15.58
CA ASN A 151 13.32 19.51 -15.21
C ASN A 151 12.22 19.35 -14.14
N HIS A 152 12.47 19.85 -12.92
CA HIS A 152 11.58 19.71 -11.76
C HIS A 152 10.09 20.03 -12.01
N PRO A 153 9.71 21.18 -12.61
CA PRO A 153 8.29 21.46 -12.88
C PRO A 153 7.69 20.53 -13.94
N LEU A 154 8.47 20.11 -14.93
CA LEU A 154 8.02 19.17 -15.96
C LEU A 154 7.89 17.75 -15.38
N TYR A 155 8.83 17.34 -14.53
CA TYR A 155 8.79 16.09 -13.77
C TYR A 155 7.51 15.99 -12.94
N LEU A 156 7.17 17.04 -12.19
CA LEU A 156 5.94 17.08 -11.41
C LEU A 156 4.72 16.96 -12.32
N PHE A 157 4.68 17.70 -13.42
CA PHE A 157 3.58 17.58 -14.38
C PHE A 157 3.44 16.16 -14.94
N GLU A 158 4.54 15.55 -15.38
CA GLU A 158 4.54 14.18 -15.91
C GLU A 158 4.15 13.15 -14.84
N MET A 159 4.50 13.36 -13.56
CA MET A 159 4.00 12.54 -12.45
C MET A 159 2.48 12.56 -12.34
N HIS A 160 1.85 13.73 -12.52
CA HIS A 160 0.38 13.85 -12.49
C HIS A 160 -0.25 13.16 -13.70
N VAL A 161 0.36 13.31 -14.88
CA VAL A 161 -0.09 12.61 -16.10
C VAL A 161 0.01 11.09 -15.93
N LEU A 162 1.12 10.60 -15.37
CA LEU A 162 1.32 9.19 -15.10
C LEU A 162 0.30 8.65 -14.08
N ALA A 163 0.04 9.39 -13.00
CA ALA A 163 -0.98 9.03 -12.01
C ALA A 163 -2.37 8.95 -12.65
N LEU A 164 -2.74 9.94 -13.48
CA LEU A 164 -3.99 9.92 -14.21
C LEU A 164 -4.09 8.73 -15.17
N ALA A 165 -3.01 8.41 -15.88
CA ALA A 165 -2.95 7.25 -16.76
C ALA A 165 -3.23 5.94 -15.99
N PHE A 166 -2.65 5.77 -14.80
CA PHE A 166 -2.95 4.62 -13.94
C PHE A 166 -4.43 4.55 -13.55
N PHE A 167 -5.04 5.67 -13.14
CA PHE A 167 -6.47 5.68 -12.82
C PHE A 167 -7.35 5.30 -14.01
N VAL A 168 -7.01 5.77 -15.22
CA VAL A 168 -7.73 5.41 -16.45
C VAL A 168 -7.59 3.92 -16.76
N VAL A 169 -6.36 3.39 -16.73
CA VAL A 169 -6.09 1.96 -17.00
C VAL A 169 -6.85 1.07 -16.02
N LEU A 170 -6.86 1.41 -14.73
CA LEU A 170 -7.58 0.66 -13.70
C LEU A 170 -9.10 0.72 -13.89
N TYR A 171 -9.63 1.81 -14.43
CA TYR A 171 -11.07 1.96 -14.69
C TYR A 171 -11.53 1.32 -16.01
N LEU A 172 -10.64 1.23 -17.00
CA LEU A 172 -10.92 0.78 -18.35
C LEU A 172 -11.72 -0.53 -18.46
N PRO A 173 -11.40 -1.63 -17.75
CA PRO A 173 -12.15 -2.88 -17.87
C PRO A 173 -13.63 -2.74 -17.48
N PHE A 174 -13.93 -1.87 -16.50
CA PHE A 174 -15.31 -1.60 -16.07
C PHE A 174 -16.06 -0.75 -17.10
N ALA A 175 -15.39 0.26 -17.68
CA ALA A 175 -15.98 1.09 -18.72
C ALA A 175 -16.32 0.30 -19.99
N ILE A 176 -15.43 -0.61 -20.42
CA ILE A 176 -15.65 -1.50 -21.57
C ILE A 176 -16.85 -2.42 -21.30
N TYR A 177 -16.92 -3.03 -20.11
CA TYR A 177 -18.03 -3.90 -19.73
C TYR A 177 -19.39 -3.17 -19.79
N ASP A 178 -19.45 -1.95 -19.24
CA ASP A 178 -20.69 -1.16 -19.22
C ASP A 178 -21.12 -0.73 -20.64
N LEU A 179 -20.16 -0.38 -21.51
CA LEU A 179 -20.45 -0.01 -22.90
C LEU A 179 -20.97 -1.20 -23.71
N ALA A 180 -20.38 -2.38 -23.54
CA ALA A 180 -20.82 -3.62 -24.19
C ALA A 180 -22.25 -4.00 -23.78
N ARG A 181 -22.59 -3.89 -22.49
CA ARG A 181 -23.93 -4.19 -21.98
C ARG A 181 -24.98 -3.18 -22.43
N ARG A 182 -24.62 -1.89 -22.57
CA ARG A 182 -25.53 -0.86 -23.12
C ARG A 182 -25.91 -1.17 -24.57
N LYS A 183 -24.95 -1.51 -25.43
CA LYS A 183 -25.23 -1.86 -26.84
C LYS A 183 -26.22 -3.03 -26.99
N ILE A 184 -26.10 -4.06 -26.15
CA ILE A 184 -27.01 -5.22 -26.17
C ILE A 184 -28.45 -4.85 -25.79
N LYS A 185 -28.66 -3.81 -24.96
CA LYS A 185 -30.00 -3.39 -24.52
C LYS A 185 -30.76 -2.57 -25.57
N TYR A 186 -30.07 -2.03 -26.57
CA TYR A 186 -30.64 -1.18 -27.63
C TYR A 186 -30.55 -1.81 -29.03
N ALA A 187 -30.12 -3.08 -29.12
CA ALA A 187 -30.18 -3.91 -30.32
C ALA A 187 -31.35 -4.90 -30.18
#